data_AF-A0A7Y1SXB8-F1
#
_entry.id   AF-A0A7Y1SXB8-F1
#
_cell.length_a   1.000
_cell.length_b   1.000
_cell.length_c   1.000
_cell.angle_alpha   90.00
_cell.angle_beta   90.00
_cell.angle_gamma   90.00
#
_symmetry.space_group_name_H-M   'P 1'
#
loop_
_entity.id
_entity.type
_entity.pdbx_description
1 polymer ?
#
loop_
_entity_poly.entity_id
_entity_poly.type
_entity_poly.pdbx_seq_one_letter_code
_entity_poly.pdbx_strand_id
1 'polypeptide(L)' 'MNLGNVDAFAAGAVGEPGQRTFLVRVVVNDASYWMLLEKQQVQSLAERCLDLLRTNYPL' A
#
# COMPACT_ATOMS: atom_id res chain seq x y z
N MET A 1 -14.49 -0.63 0.50
CA MET A 1 -14.33 0.65 -0.21
C MET A 1 -13.87 0.34 -1.62
N ASN A 2 -14.55 0.86 -2.65
CA ASN A 2 -14.09 0.77 -4.03
C ASN A 2 -13.64 2.16 -4.45
N LEU A 3 -12.36 2.31 -4.81
CA LEU A 3 -11.73 3.58 -5.18
C LEU A 3 -11.80 3.86 -6.69
N GLY A 4 -12.32 2.93 -7.49
CA GLY A 4 -12.31 3.05 -8.94
C GLY A 4 -10.90 2.89 -9.52
N ASN A 5 -10.58 3.69 -10.54
CA ASN A 5 -9.27 3.67 -11.18
C ASN A 5 -8.26 4.46 -10.34
N VAL A 6 -7.16 3.82 -9.96
CA VAL A 6 -6.14 4.42 -9.08
C VAL A 6 -5.03 5.00 -9.93
N ASP A 7 -4.72 6.28 -9.72
CA ASP A 7 -3.65 6.96 -10.45
C ASP A 7 -2.27 6.62 -9.86
N ALA A 8 -2.20 6.54 -8.53
CA ALA A 8 -0.99 6.16 -7.81
C ALA A 8 -1.32 5.64 -6.41
N PHE A 9 -0.43 4.81 -5.86
CA PHE A 9 -0.44 4.49 -4.44
C PHE A 9 0.98 4.43 -3.88
N ALA A 10 1.11 4.72 -2.59
CA ALA A 10 2.36 4.62 -1.84
C ALA A 10 2.10 4.02 -0.46
N ALA A 11 2.98 3.11 -0.01
CA ALA A 11 2.96 2.55 1.33
C ALA A 11 4.17 3.04 2.11
N GLY A 12 4.00 3.30 3.41
CA GLY A 12 5.07 3.80 4.27
C GLY A 12 4.84 3.53 5.74
N ALA A 13 5.86 3.86 6.54
CA ALA A 13 5.80 3.79 7.99
C ALA A 13 6.35 5.09 8.58
N VAL A 14 5.65 5.63 9.58
CA VAL A 14 6.03 6.86 10.28
C VAL A 14 6.23 6.57 11.76
N GLY A 15 7.23 7.23 12.37
CA GLY A 15 7.58 7.07 13.78
C GLY A 15 8.82 6.20 14.01
N GLU A 16 9.20 6.08 15.28
CA GLU A 16 10.41 5.37 15.71
C GLU A 16 10.28 3.85 15.56
N PRO A 17 11.40 3.12 15.39
CA PRO A 17 11.42 1.67 15.49
C PRO A 17 10.70 1.17 16.76
N GLY A 18 9.78 0.22 16.62
CA GLY A 18 8.96 -0.30 17.72
C GLY A 18 7.62 0.43 17.94
N GLN A 19 7.48 1.66 17.47
CA GLN A 19 6.24 2.47 17.55
C GLN A 19 5.82 3.02 16.19
N ARG A 20 6.02 2.23 15.13
CA ARG A 20 5.68 2.64 13.77
C ARG A 20 4.19 2.55 13.51
N THR A 21 3.64 3.61 12.93
CA THR A 21 2.33 3.61 12.29
C THR A 21 2.51 3.37 10.80
N PHE A 22 1.84 2.35 10.26
CA PHE A 22 1.90 2.02 8.84
C PHE A 22 0.73 2.67 8.12
N LEU A 23 1.01 3.25 6.96
CA LEU A 23 0.00 3.95 6.17
C LEU A 23 0.11 3.56 4.70
N VAL A 24 -1.04 3.58 4.02
CA VAL A 24 -1.10 3.63 2.56
C VAL A 24 -1.82 4.90 2.15
N ARG A 25 -1.21 5.61 1.21
CA ARG A 25 -1.83 6.70 0.44
C ARG A 25 -2.26 6.17 -0.91
N VAL A 26 -3.49 6.49 -1.31
CA VAL A 26 -3.99 6.28 -2.66
C VAL A 26 -4.40 7.61 -3.26
N VAL A 27 -4.05 7.85 -4.52
CA VAL A 27 -4.44 9.03 -5.29
C VAL A 27 -5.44 8.62 -6.36
N VAL A 28 -6.58 9.31 -6.40
CA VAL A 28 -7.65 9.13 -7.38
C VAL A 28 -8.21 10.50 -7.75
N ASN A 29 -8.12 10.89 -9.03
CA ASN A 29 -8.60 12.18 -9.53
C ASN A 29 -8.08 13.35 -8.68
N ASP A 30 -6.76 13.40 -8.44
CA ASP A 30 -6.05 14.35 -7.56
C ASP A 30 -6.43 14.31 -6.07
N ALA A 31 -7.44 13.53 -5.66
CA ALA A 31 -7.80 13.34 -4.26
C ALA A 31 -6.90 12.29 -3.60
N SER A 32 -6.48 12.56 -2.35
CA SER A 32 -5.66 11.64 -1.56
C SER A 32 -6.44 10.98 -0.45
N TYR A 33 -6.44 9.65 -0.43
CA TYR A 33 -7.04 8.83 0.61
C TYR A 33 -5.92 8.16 1.42
N TRP A 34 -6.02 8.27 2.74
CA TRP A 34 -5.05 7.69 3.67
C TRP A 34 -5.72 6.60 4.51
N MET A 35 -5.05 5.46 4.61
CA MET A 35 -5.49 4.33 5.41
C MET A 35 -4.38 3.94 6.37
N LEU A 36 -4.75 3.76 7.64
CA LEU A 36 -3.89 3.12 8.63
C LEU A 36 -3.88 1.61 8.35
N LEU A 37 -2.72 1.01 8.57
CA LEU A 37 -2.51 -0.41 8.38
C LEU A 37 -1.98 -1.06 9.64
N GLU A 38 -2.47 -2.27 9.90
CA GLU A 38 -1.87 -3.20 10.84
C GLU A 38 -0.70 -3.95 10.17
N LYS A 39 0.23 -4.46 10.99
CA LYS A 39 1.40 -5.21 10.49
C LYS A 39 1.01 -6.37 9.55
N GLN A 40 -0.05 -7.11 9.88
CA GLN A 40 -0.50 -8.24 9.05
C GLN A 40 -1.01 -7.78 7.68
N GLN A 41 -1.62 -6.60 7.61
CA GLN A 41 -2.10 -6.02 6.35
C GLN A 41 -0.94 -5.53 5.48
N VAL A 42 0.12 -4.99 6.10
CA VAL A 42 1.37 -4.63 5.40
C VAL A 42 2.02 -5.86 4.78
N GLN A 43 2.11 -6.96 5.53
CA GLN A 43 2.63 -8.23 5.02
C GLN A 43 1.80 -8.74 3.83
N SER A 44 0.48 -8.78 3.97
CA SER A 44 -0.44 -9.25 2.92
C SER A 44 -0.32 -8.41 1.65
N LEU A 45 -0.15 -7.09 1.78
CA LEU A 45 0.07 -6.19 0.65
C LEU A 45 1.41 -6.51 -0.05
N ALA A 46 2.48 -6.73 0.70
CA ALA A 46 3.80 -7.03 0.14
C ALA A 46 3.79 -8.36 -0.64
N GLU A 47 3.21 -9.41 -0.06
CA GLU A 47 3.04 -10.72 -0.72
C GLU A 47 2.26 -10.56 -2.04
N ARG A 48 1.15 -9.84 -2.00
CA ARG A 48 0.33 -9.61 -3.20
C ARG A 48 1.08 -8.82 -4.29
N CYS A 49 1.83 -7.78 -3.90
CA CYS A 49 2.64 -7.01 -4.84
C CYS A 49 3.71 -7.88 -5.51
N LEU A 50 4.38 -8.75 -4.75
CA LEU A 50 5.38 -9.68 -5.30
C LEU A 50 4.75 -10.65 -6.30
N ASP A 51 3.57 -11.19 -6.02
CA ASP A 51 2.86 -12.08 -6.94
C ASP A 51 2.47 -11.36 -8.24
N LEU A 52 2.00 -10.11 -8.14
CA LEU A 52 1.70 -9.28 -9.31
C LEU A 52 2.95 -9.00 -10.14
N LEU A 53 4.06 -8.67 -9.50
CA LEU A 53 5.33 -8.45 -10.20
C LEU A 53 5.82 -9.72 -10.90
N ARG A 54 5.79 -10.87 -10.23
CA ARG A 54 6.16 -12.17 -10.83
C ARG A 54 5.30 -12.52 -12.03
N THR A 55 4.01 -12.24 -11.96
CA THR A 55 3.05 -12.57 -13.04
C THR A 55 3.26 -11.68 -14.27
N ASN A 56 3.54 -10.39 -14.08
CA ASN A 56 3.60 -9.42 -15.17
C ASN A 56 5.02 -9.14 -15.68
N TYR A 57 6.03 -9.44 -14.86
CA TYR A 57 7.46 -9.26 -15.16
C TYR A 57 8.22 -10.51 -14.69
N PRO A 58 7.99 -11.67 -15.32
CA PRO A 58 8.79 -12.85 -15.04
C PRO A 58 10.25 -12.54 -15.39
N LEU A 59 11.14 -12.66 -14.39
CA LEU A 59 12.59 -12.62 -14.59
C LEU A 59 13.04 -13.80 -15.46
#